data_AF-A0A442G1W4-F1
#
_entry.id   AF-A0A442G1W4-F1
#
_cell.length_a   1.000
_cell.length_b   1.000
_cell.length_c   1.000
_cell.angle_alpha   90.00
_cell.angle_beta   90.00
_cell.angle_gamma   90.00
#
_symmetry.space_group_name_H-M   'P 1'
#
loop_
_entity.id
_entity.type
_entity.pdbx_description
1 polymer ?
#
loop_
_entity_poly.entity_id
_entity_poly.type
_entity_poly.pdbx_seq_one_letter_code
_entity_poly.pdbx_strand_id
1 'polypeptide(L)'
;MAADDQAMTFEQSVQAAIELDAPLNERLAVVAAAVRRLNSEFADAVERLVARLEKQGAGTMAPAPGEVMPGFLLPDDQGRLVSLAEILANGPAVITFQRGHWCPYCRLNAIGIVEVHREIAELSGQVVAIMPERRKFAKAMKALVGAQFPFLIDMDNGYALSLNLAIWVGAEMERLMGLGLDIPNYQGNSSWFMPIPATFIVGTDGIIRDRFVDPDYRRRMDIDDLIAALRRAR
;
A
#
# COMPACT_ATOMS: atom_id res chain seq x y z
N MET A 1 -15.25 -7.65 27.29
CA MET A 1 -14.27 -7.22 28.30
C MET A 1 -13.60 -5.96 27.77
N ALA A 2 -14.11 -4.79 28.16
CA ALA A 2 -13.58 -3.47 27.76
C ALA A 2 -12.52 -3.01 28.78
N ALA A 3 -11.46 -3.81 28.92
CA ALA A 3 -10.29 -3.44 29.70
C ALA A 3 -9.11 -3.29 28.74
N ASP A 4 -8.53 -2.08 28.75
CA ASP A 4 -7.14 -1.77 28.41
C ASP A 4 -6.74 -1.23 27.03
N ASP A 5 -7.67 -0.65 26.24
CA ASP A 5 -7.28 0.08 25.02
C ASP A 5 -6.49 1.39 25.34
N GLN A 6 -6.65 1.95 26.55
CA GLN A 6 -5.98 3.19 26.95
C GLN A 6 -4.48 3.01 27.29
N ALA A 7 -4.04 1.82 27.72
CA ALA A 7 -2.66 1.59 28.15
C ALA A 7 -1.74 1.04 27.05
N MET A 8 -2.28 0.60 25.90
CA MET A 8 -1.47 0.00 24.85
C MET A 8 -0.50 1.01 24.22
N THR A 9 0.75 0.57 24.04
CA THR A 9 1.73 1.24 23.18
C THR A 9 1.29 1.20 21.71
N PHE A 10 1.97 1.97 20.86
CA PHE A 10 1.69 1.95 19.43
C PHE A 10 1.93 0.57 18.82
N GLU A 11 3.05 -0.09 19.14
CA GLU A 11 3.36 -1.44 18.65
C GLU A 11 2.34 -2.47 19.13
N GLN A 12 1.91 -2.40 20.40
CA GLN A 12 0.85 -3.29 20.91
C GLN A 12 -0.47 -3.08 20.17
N SER A 13 -0.82 -1.84 19.84
CA SER A 13 -2.04 -1.53 19.09
C SER A 13 -1.96 -2.04 17.64
N VAL A 14 -0.79 -1.93 17.00
CA VAL A 14 -0.55 -2.50 15.67
C VAL A 14 -0.61 -4.02 15.70
N GLN A 15 -0.03 -4.66 16.73
CA GLN A 15 -0.09 -6.11 16.89
C GLN A 15 -1.52 -6.59 17.13
N ALA A 16 -2.29 -5.89 17.97
CA ALA A 16 -3.71 -6.19 18.18
C ALA A 16 -4.52 -6.05 16.88
N ALA A 17 -4.24 -5.03 16.05
CA ALA A 17 -4.87 -4.88 14.74
C ALA A 17 -4.49 -6.03 13.77
N ILE A 18 -3.27 -6.56 13.87
CA ILE A 18 -2.84 -7.73 13.07
C ILE A 18 -3.59 -8.98 13.51
N GLU A 19 -3.78 -9.20 14.80
CA GLU A 19 -4.43 -10.39 15.35
C GLU A 19 -5.96 -10.35 15.29
N LEU A 20 -6.54 -9.18 15.03
CA LEU A 20 -7.99 -8.99 14.95
C LEU A 20 -8.58 -9.68 13.72
N ASP A 21 -9.48 -10.64 13.97
CA ASP A 21 -10.32 -11.30 12.96
C ASP A 21 -11.48 -10.37 12.55
N ALA A 22 -11.18 -9.42 11.66
CA ALA A 22 -12.13 -8.44 11.15
C ALA A 22 -11.73 -8.01 9.72
N PRO A 23 -12.64 -7.38 8.96
CA PRO A 23 -12.33 -6.75 7.68
C PRO A 23 -11.11 -5.82 7.75
N LEU A 24 -10.39 -5.67 6.64
CA LEU A 24 -9.11 -4.95 6.63
C LEU A 24 -9.28 -3.52 7.12
N ASN A 25 -10.31 -2.81 6.65
CA ASN A 25 -10.52 -1.42 7.05
C ASN A 25 -10.88 -1.26 8.54
N GLU A 26 -11.49 -2.26 9.18
CA GLU A 26 -11.71 -2.26 10.63
C GLU A 26 -10.39 -2.42 11.40
N ARG A 27 -9.51 -3.32 10.95
CA ARG A 27 -8.15 -3.47 11.50
C ARG A 27 -7.34 -2.17 11.35
N LEU A 28 -7.44 -1.51 10.18
CA LEU A 28 -6.75 -0.23 9.94
C LEU A 28 -7.29 0.90 10.84
N ALA A 29 -8.60 0.88 11.17
CA ALA A 29 -9.20 1.85 12.09
C ALA A 29 -8.64 1.74 13.51
N VAL A 30 -8.28 0.54 13.98
CA VAL A 30 -7.58 0.35 15.27
C VAL A 30 -6.25 1.09 15.28
N VAL A 31 -5.47 1.00 14.20
CA VAL A 31 -4.19 1.73 14.08
C VAL A 31 -4.42 3.24 14.05
N ALA A 32 -5.44 3.71 13.32
CA ALA A 32 -5.77 5.14 13.26
C ALA A 32 -6.20 5.69 14.64
N ALA A 33 -7.01 4.94 15.39
CA ALA A 33 -7.41 5.28 16.75
C ALA A 33 -6.21 5.34 17.71
N ALA A 34 -5.28 4.38 17.61
CA ALA A 34 -4.05 4.39 18.39
C ALA A 34 -3.16 5.61 18.08
N VAL A 35 -2.99 5.97 16.80
CA VAL A 35 -2.25 7.19 16.41
C VAL A 35 -2.90 8.42 17.02
N ARG A 36 -4.23 8.56 16.90
CA ARG A 36 -4.99 9.70 17.45
C ARG A 36 -4.82 9.83 18.96
N ARG A 37 -4.86 8.70 19.69
CA ARG A 37 -4.71 8.62 21.14
C ARG A 37 -3.29 8.98 21.60
N LEU A 38 -2.28 8.47 20.90
CA LEU A 38 -0.87 8.58 21.31
C LEU A 38 -0.17 9.84 20.77
N ASN A 39 -0.64 10.37 19.65
CA ASN A 39 -0.07 11.53 18.97
C ASN A 39 -1.14 12.31 18.20
N SER A 40 -1.94 13.09 18.94
CA SER A 40 -3.04 13.87 18.37
C SER A 40 -2.55 14.94 17.39
N GLU A 41 -1.38 15.56 17.62
CA GLU A 41 -0.78 16.54 16.70
C GLU A 41 -0.50 15.92 15.34
N PHE A 42 0.13 14.73 15.32
CA PHE A 42 0.35 13.99 14.08
C PHE A 42 -0.96 13.60 13.41
N ALA A 43 -1.95 13.12 14.18
CA ALA A 43 -3.26 12.80 13.62
C ALA A 43 -3.94 14.02 13.00
N ASP A 44 -3.88 15.19 13.63
CA ASP A 44 -4.43 16.43 13.07
C ASP A 44 -3.70 16.87 11.79
N ALA A 45 -2.38 16.68 11.73
CA ALA A 45 -1.58 16.93 10.52
C ALA A 45 -1.96 15.97 9.39
N VAL A 46 -2.27 14.71 9.71
CA VAL A 46 -2.78 13.74 8.73
C VAL A 46 -4.14 14.18 8.20
N GLU A 47 -5.07 14.65 9.03
CA GLU A 47 -6.36 15.16 8.54
C GLU A 47 -6.18 16.34 7.58
N ARG A 48 -5.26 17.27 7.89
CA ARG A 48 -4.93 18.39 7.00
C ARG A 48 -4.29 17.94 5.69
N LEU A 49 -3.41 16.93 5.73
CA LEU A 49 -2.83 16.31 4.53
C LEU A 49 -3.93 15.72 3.66
N VAL A 50 -4.80 14.89 4.22
CA VAL A 50 -5.89 14.22 3.49
C VAL A 50 -6.82 15.25 2.86
N ALA A 51 -7.30 16.22 3.64
CA ALA A 51 -8.17 17.28 3.13
C ALA A 51 -7.53 18.09 2.00
N ARG A 52 -6.21 18.35 2.05
CA ARG A 52 -5.47 19.01 0.96
C ARG A 52 -5.47 18.16 -0.30
N LEU A 53 -5.16 16.86 -0.18
CA LEU A 53 -5.06 15.94 -1.30
C LEU A 53 -6.42 15.71 -1.96
N GLU A 54 -7.48 15.53 -1.18
CA GLU A 54 -8.85 15.41 -1.66
C GLU A 54 -9.28 16.68 -2.41
N LYS A 55 -9.04 17.86 -1.83
CA LYS A 55 -9.33 19.15 -2.49
C LYS A 55 -8.59 19.32 -3.82
N GLN A 56 -7.41 18.72 -3.96
CA GLN A 56 -6.61 18.74 -5.19
C GLN A 56 -6.97 17.62 -6.17
N GLY A 57 -7.90 16.72 -5.81
CA GLY A 57 -8.25 15.56 -6.64
C GLY A 57 -7.08 14.59 -6.82
N ALA A 58 -6.18 14.47 -5.83
CA ALA A 58 -5.04 13.57 -5.93
C ALA A 58 -5.51 12.12 -6.16
N GLY A 59 -4.92 11.42 -7.14
CA GLY A 59 -5.33 10.06 -7.52
C GLY A 59 -6.58 9.93 -8.39
N THR A 60 -7.34 11.01 -8.63
CA THR A 60 -8.58 10.95 -9.43
C THR A 60 -8.32 10.56 -10.89
N MET A 61 -7.19 11.01 -11.44
CA MET A 61 -6.74 10.71 -12.81
C MET A 61 -5.95 9.40 -12.93
N ALA A 62 -5.89 8.58 -11.88
CA ALA A 62 -5.29 7.26 -11.98
C ALA A 62 -6.14 6.36 -12.90
N PRO A 63 -5.52 5.42 -13.65
CA PRO A 63 -6.22 4.59 -14.62
C PRO A 63 -7.47 3.91 -14.06
N ALA A 64 -8.59 4.00 -14.77
CA ALA A 64 -9.90 3.54 -14.33
C ALA A 64 -10.22 2.10 -14.76
N PRO A 65 -11.19 1.44 -14.11
CA PRO A 65 -11.73 0.18 -14.61
C PRO A 65 -12.20 0.32 -16.07
N GLY A 66 -11.83 -0.66 -16.90
CA GLY A 66 -12.06 -0.65 -18.36
C GLY A 66 -10.89 -0.07 -19.17
N GLU A 67 -9.94 0.61 -18.54
CA GLU A 67 -8.74 1.11 -19.21
C GLU A 67 -7.59 0.08 -19.16
N VAL A 68 -6.60 0.27 -20.04
CA VAL A 68 -5.37 -0.52 -20.04
C VAL A 68 -4.49 -0.07 -18.89
N MET A 69 -3.99 -1.00 -18.09
CA MET A 69 -2.97 -0.70 -17.09
C MET A 69 -1.66 -0.32 -17.81
N PRO A 70 -1.09 0.89 -17.56
CA PRO A 70 0.20 1.25 -18.12
C PRO A 70 1.27 0.22 -17.73
N GLY A 71 2.10 -0.20 -18.69
CA GLY A 71 3.14 -1.19 -18.43
C GLY A 71 4.25 -0.66 -17.52
N PHE A 72 4.92 -1.58 -16.83
CA PHE A 72 6.14 -1.30 -16.07
C PHE A 72 7.21 -2.36 -16.32
N LEU A 73 8.45 -1.99 -16.01
CA LEU A 73 9.61 -2.87 -15.89
C LEU A 73 10.41 -2.39 -14.67
N LEU A 74 10.26 -3.06 -13.53
CA LEU A 74 10.82 -2.63 -12.25
C LEU A 74 11.68 -3.74 -11.63
N PRO A 75 12.76 -3.41 -10.93
CA PRO A 75 13.57 -4.41 -10.24
C PRO A 75 12.86 -4.95 -8.98
N ASP A 76 12.96 -6.26 -8.75
CA ASP A 76 12.54 -6.92 -7.51
C ASP A 76 13.57 -6.78 -6.38
N ASP A 77 13.30 -7.40 -5.23
CA ASP A 77 14.17 -7.40 -4.06
C ASP A 77 15.52 -8.15 -4.25
N GLN A 78 15.67 -8.85 -5.39
CA GLN A 78 16.89 -9.51 -5.83
C GLN A 78 17.59 -8.80 -7.01
N GLY A 79 17.00 -7.70 -7.51
CA GLY A 79 17.52 -6.94 -8.65
C GLY A 79 17.15 -7.50 -10.02
N ARG A 80 16.26 -8.50 -10.09
CA ARG A 80 15.73 -8.99 -11.37
C ARG A 80 14.65 -8.03 -11.85
N LEU A 81 14.68 -7.69 -13.13
CA LEU A 81 13.63 -6.87 -13.72
C LEU A 81 12.38 -7.73 -13.95
N VAL A 82 11.25 -7.26 -13.44
CA VAL A 82 9.93 -7.89 -13.58
C VAL A 82 9.04 -6.94 -14.36
N SER A 83 8.37 -7.45 -15.39
CA SER A 83 7.47 -6.66 -16.22
C SER A 83 6.00 -6.98 -15.94
N LEU A 84 5.11 -6.02 -16.21
CA LEU A 84 3.66 -6.28 -16.17
C LEU A 84 3.27 -7.43 -17.11
N ALA A 85 3.84 -7.45 -18.32
CA ALA A 85 3.54 -8.47 -19.32
C ALA A 85 3.92 -9.89 -18.85
N GLU A 86 5.06 -10.05 -18.19
CA GLU A 86 5.48 -11.31 -17.58
C GLU A 86 4.51 -11.78 -16.48
N ILE A 87 4.03 -10.85 -15.65
CA ILE A 87 3.05 -11.15 -14.62
C ILE A 87 1.74 -11.62 -15.26
N LEU A 88 1.21 -10.87 -16.22
CA LEU A 88 -0.07 -11.16 -16.86
C LEU A 88 -0.06 -12.43 -17.72
N ALA A 89 1.11 -12.85 -18.22
CA ALA A 89 1.28 -14.13 -18.88
C ALA A 89 1.00 -15.33 -17.96
N ASN A 90 1.07 -15.14 -16.64
CA ASN A 90 0.83 -16.18 -15.64
C ASN A 90 -0.57 -16.09 -15.00
N GLY A 91 -1.37 -15.07 -15.34
CA GLY A 91 -2.75 -14.90 -14.86
C GLY A 91 -3.09 -13.45 -14.50
N PRO A 92 -4.34 -13.18 -14.08
CA PRO A 92 -4.74 -11.84 -13.65
C PRO A 92 -3.94 -11.39 -12.43
N ALA A 93 -3.70 -10.09 -12.26
CA ALA A 93 -2.78 -9.57 -11.26
C ALA A 93 -3.44 -8.61 -10.26
N VAL A 94 -3.08 -8.78 -8.99
CA VAL A 94 -3.24 -7.77 -7.93
C VAL A 94 -1.95 -6.95 -7.88
N ILE A 95 -2.04 -5.66 -8.22
CA ILE A 95 -0.93 -4.71 -8.15
C ILE A 95 -1.21 -3.75 -6.99
N THR A 96 -0.40 -3.81 -5.94
CA THR A 96 -0.58 -2.97 -4.73
C THR A 96 0.59 -2.01 -4.51
N PHE A 97 0.27 -0.72 -4.34
CA PHE A 97 1.25 0.33 -4.06
C PHE A 97 1.35 0.58 -2.56
N GLN A 98 2.57 0.55 -2.04
CA GLN A 98 2.86 0.72 -0.62
C GLN A 98 3.78 1.92 -0.41
N ARG A 99 3.59 2.67 0.68
CA ARG A 99 4.42 3.84 1.00
C ARG A 99 5.82 3.50 1.48
N GLY A 100 5.95 2.39 2.21
CA GLY A 100 7.19 2.02 2.86
C GLY A 100 7.04 0.93 3.91
N HIS A 101 8.15 0.29 4.26
CA HIS A 101 8.26 -0.78 5.26
C HIS A 101 7.91 -0.31 6.68
N TRP A 102 8.11 0.98 6.95
CA TRP A 102 7.78 1.65 8.21
C TRP A 102 6.27 1.88 8.39
N CYS A 103 5.46 1.71 7.35
CA CYS A 103 4.05 2.05 7.38
C CYS A 103 3.19 0.87 7.91
N PRO A 104 2.53 1.00 9.08
CA PRO A 104 1.72 -0.07 9.65
C PRO A 104 0.48 -0.41 8.81
N TYR A 105 -0.11 0.59 8.14
CA TYR A 105 -1.23 0.37 7.21
C TYR A 105 -0.80 -0.45 5.98
N CYS A 106 0.43 -0.25 5.50
CA CYS A 106 1.01 -1.04 4.41
C CYS A 106 1.29 -2.47 4.87
N ARG A 107 1.75 -2.63 6.12
CA ARG A 107 1.97 -3.94 6.74
C ARG A 107 0.68 -4.73 6.86
N LEU A 108 -0.38 -4.14 7.41
CA LEU A 108 -1.70 -4.77 7.53
C LEU A 108 -2.29 -5.15 6.17
N ASN A 109 -2.19 -4.27 5.16
CA ASN A 109 -2.65 -4.60 3.82
C ASN A 109 -1.89 -5.79 3.21
N ALA A 110 -0.56 -5.82 3.32
CA ALA A 110 0.24 -6.93 2.81
C ALA A 110 -0.04 -8.24 3.58
N ILE A 111 -0.24 -8.17 4.91
CA ILE A 111 -0.66 -9.31 5.73
C ILE A 111 -2.02 -9.84 5.27
N GLY A 112 -3.02 -8.97 5.06
CA GLY A 112 -4.34 -9.37 4.56
C GLY A 112 -4.28 -10.10 3.21
N ILE A 113 -3.39 -9.67 2.31
CA ILE A 113 -3.16 -10.35 1.03
C ILE A 113 -2.47 -11.71 1.23
N VAL A 114 -1.53 -11.81 2.17
CA VAL A 114 -0.86 -13.08 2.52
C VAL A 114 -1.85 -14.09 3.11
N GLU A 115 -2.77 -13.63 3.97
CA GLU A 115 -3.82 -14.45 4.59
C GLU A 115 -4.70 -15.15 3.53
N VAL A 116 -4.97 -14.49 2.39
CA VAL A 116 -5.76 -15.06 1.28
C VAL A 116 -4.93 -15.55 0.09
N HIS A 117 -3.61 -15.71 0.25
CA HIS A 117 -2.73 -16.07 -0.87
C HIS A 117 -3.16 -17.35 -1.58
N ARG A 118 -3.62 -18.36 -0.83
CA ARG A 118 -4.11 -19.62 -1.40
C ARG A 118 -5.32 -19.40 -2.32
N GLU A 119 -6.27 -18.57 -1.90
CA GLU A 119 -7.46 -18.28 -2.70
C GLU A 119 -7.11 -17.52 -3.98
N ILE A 120 -6.20 -16.54 -3.88
CA ILE A 120 -5.63 -15.86 -5.05
C ILE A 120 -5.00 -16.88 -6.02
N ALA A 121 -4.23 -17.85 -5.52
CA ALA A 121 -3.58 -18.87 -6.33
C ALA A 121 -4.58 -19.83 -7.00
N GLU A 122 -5.67 -20.22 -6.32
CA GLU A 122 -6.76 -21.02 -6.88
C GLU A 122 -7.48 -20.29 -8.04
N LEU A 123 -7.43 -18.96 -8.03
CA LEU A 123 -7.90 -18.10 -9.11
C LEU A 123 -6.87 -17.88 -10.23
N SER A 124 -5.69 -18.50 -10.14
CA SER A 124 -4.53 -18.25 -11.00
C SER A 124 -4.04 -16.80 -10.91
N GLY A 125 -4.39 -16.10 -9.83
CA GLY A 125 -4.02 -14.73 -9.61
C GLY A 125 -2.54 -14.57 -9.24
N GLN A 126 -1.96 -13.50 -9.73
CA GLN A 126 -0.63 -13.03 -9.36
C GLN A 126 -0.75 -11.87 -8.38
N VAL A 127 0.26 -11.68 -7.54
CA VAL A 127 0.35 -10.51 -6.66
C VAL A 127 1.69 -9.84 -6.88
N VAL A 128 1.70 -8.51 -6.87
CA VAL A 128 2.92 -7.72 -6.84
C VAL A 128 2.73 -6.49 -5.96
N ALA A 129 3.68 -6.26 -5.06
CA ALA A 129 3.75 -5.04 -4.27
C ALA A 129 4.79 -4.09 -4.89
N ILE A 130 4.48 -2.80 -4.96
CA ILE A 130 5.36 -1.77 -5.51
C ILE A 130 5.65 -0.74 -4.41
N MET A 131 6.93 -0.41 -4.20
CA MET A 131 7.40 0.47 -3.13
C MET A 131 8.45 1.47 -3.62
N PRO A 132 8.47 2.70 -3.07
CA PRO A 132 9.46 3.71 -3.44
C PRO A 132 10.81 3.58 -2.70
N GLU A 133 10.99 2.49 -1.96
CA GLU A 133 12.13 2.33 -1.05
C GLU A 133 13.23 1.45 -1.63
N ARG A 134 14.47 1.75 -1.24
CA ARG A 134 15.65 0.97 -1.61
C ARG A 134 15.46 -0.50 -1.23
N ARG A 135 16.04 -1.37 -2.06
CA ARG A 135 16.00 -2.85 -1.95
C ARG A 135 16.06 -3.43 -0.54
N LYS A 136 16.93 -2.91 0.33
CA LYS A 136 17.09 -3.43 1.71
C LYS A 136 15.79 -3.34 2.53
N PHE A 137 14.99 -2.30 2.31
CA PHE A 137 13.74 -2.05 3.02
C PHE A 137 12.57 -2.83 2.42
N ALA A 138 12.49 -2.91 1.09
CA ALA A 138 11.55 -3.79 0.41
C ALA A 138 11.74 -5.26 0.83
N LYS A 139 12.99 -5.73 0.92
CA LYS A 139 13.34 -7.07 1.42
C LYS A 139 12.93 -7.27 2.88
N ALA A 140 13.18 -6.27 3.73
CA ALA A 140 12.79 -6.32 5.14
C ALA A 140 11.27 -6.42 5.29
N MET A 141 10.52 -5.62 4.52
CA MET A 141 9.06 -5.66 4.50
C MET A 141 8.52 -7.02 4.05
N LYS A 142 9.01 -7.55 2.93
CA LYS A 142 8.61 -8.86 2.40
C LYS A 142 8.81 -9.97 3.42
N ALA A 143 9.97 -9.99 4.09
CA ALA A 143 10.28 -10.95 5.15
C ALA A 143 9.36 -10.77 6.37
N LEU A 144 9.12 -9.51 6.79
CA LEU A 144 8.30 -9.18 7.96
C LEU A 144 6.85 -9.67 7.83
N VAL A 145 6.28 -9.64 6.62
CA VAL A 145 4.90 -10.09 6.37
C VAL A 145 4.79 -11.53 5.87
N GLY A 146 5.91 -12.23 5.67
CA GLY A 146 5.92 -13.60 5.16
C GLY A 146 5.42 -13.74 3.72
N ALA A 147 5.56 -12.69 2.89
CA ALA A 147 5.04 -12.70 1.53
C ALA A 147 5.91 -13.53 0.57
N GLN A 148 5.25 -14.33 -0.27
CA GLN A 148 5.90 -15.13 -1.32
C GLN A 148 5.93 -14.42 -2.68
N PHE A 149 5.13 -13.37 -2.84
CA PHE A 149 5.07 -12.56 -4.06
C PHE A 149 6.18 -11.47 -4.11
N PRO A 150 6.52 -10.97 -5.32
CA PRO A 150 7.56 -9.96 -5.48
C PRO A 150 7.18 -8.61 -4.87
N PHE A 151 8.20 -7.96 -4.30
CA PHE A 151 8.19 -6.55 -3.92
C PHE A 151 9.11 -5.81 -4.91
N LEU A 152 8.51 -5.01 -5.79
CA LEU A 152 9.20 -4.23 -6.79
C LEU A 152 9.53 -2.84 -6.29
N ILE A 153 10.64 -2.31 -6.81
CA ILE A 153 11.20 -1.04 -6.38
C ILE A 153 10.90 0.00 -7.45
N ASP A 154 10.01 0.94 -7.13
CA ASP A 154 9.71 2.12 -7.91
C ASP A 154 10.50 3.33 -7.39
N MET A 155 11.81 3.29 -7.59
CA MET A 155 12.71 4.37 -7.16
C MET A 155 12.19 5.73 -7.66
N ASP A 156 12.23 6.72 -6.77
CA ASP A 156 11.76 8.09 -7.03
C ASP A 156 10.28 8.20 -7.45
N ASN A 157 9.47 7.14 -7.23
CA ASN A 157 8.05 7.09 -7.56
C ASN A 157 7.77 7.27 -9.07
N GLY A 158 8.69 6.89 -9.96
CA GLY A 158 8.56 7.15 -11.40
C GLY A 158 7.32 6.51 -12.03
N TYR A 159 7.05 5.25 -11.69
CA TYR A 159 5.86 4.55 -12.14
C TYR A 159 4.60 5.05 -11.41
N ALA A 160 4.65 5.25 -10.09
CA ALA A 160 3.53 5.84 -9.36
C ALA A 160 3.15 7.23 -9.92
N LEU A 161 4.11 8.05 -10.33
CA LEU A 161 3.87 9.35 -10.96
C LEU A 161 3.17 9.20 -12.32
N SER A 162 3.57 8.23 -13.15
CA SER A 162 2.93 8.00 -14.45
C SER A 162 1.46 7.57 -14.32
N LEU A 163 1.08 7.03 -13.16
CA LEU A 163 -0.29 6.67 -12.82
C LEU A 163 -1.05 7.76 -12.03
N ASN A 164 -0.48 8.96 -11.88
CA ASN A 164 -1.06 10.03 -11.05
C ASN A 164 -1.25 9.64 -9.56
N LEU A 165 -0.34 8.81 -9.03
CA LEU A 165 -0.35 8.36 -7.64
C LEU A 165 0.72 9.04 -6.78
N ALA A 166 1.77 9.62 -7.36
CA ALA A 166 2.82 10.27 -6.58
C ALA A 166 2.36 11.61 -5.98
N ILE A 167 2.49 11.76 -4.66
CA ILE A 167 2.12 12.97 -3.93
C ILE A 167 3.27 13.48 -3.08
N TRP A 168 3.37 14.79 -2.94
CA TRP A 168 4.23 15.41 -1.93
C TRP A 168 3.49 15.46 -0.59
N VAL A 169 4.13 14.93 0.47
CA VAL A 169 3.51 14.88 1.81
C VAL A 169 3.39 16.27 2.45
N GLY A 170 4.19 17.25 2.02
CA GLY A 170 4.14 18.62 2.56
C GLY A 170 5.09 18.84 3.72
N ALA A 171 5.56 20.09 3.88
CA ALA A 171 6.56 20.46 4.89
C ALA A 171 6.15 20.14 6.33
N GLU A 172 4.85 20.18 6.66
CA GLU A 172 4.36 19.80 7.99
C GLU A 172 4.57 18.31 8.27
N MET A 173 4.13 17.45 7.35
CA MET A 173 4.28 16.00 7.47
C MET A 173 5.74 15.58 7.38
N GLU A 174 6.53 16.20 6.51
CA GLU A 174 7.98 16.00 6.45
C GLU A 174 8.64 16.23 7.82
N ARG A 175 8.36 17.36 8.48
CA ARG A 175 8.90 17.65 9.81
C ARG A 175 8.46 16.61 10.85
N LEU A 176 7.16 16.31 10.91
CA LEU A 176 6.62 15.42 11.94
C LEU A 176 7.07 13.96 11.75
N MET A 177 7.07 13.46 10.51
CA MET A 177 7.55 12.12 10.19
C MET A 177 9.06 12.00 10.42
N GLY A 178 9.83 13.05 10.10
CA GLY A 178 11.27 13.10 10.30
C GLY A 178 11.75 12.99 11.75
N LEU A 179 10.85 13.14 12.74
CA LEU A 179 11.18 12.94 14.16
C LEU A 179 11.47 11.46 14.49
N GLY A 180 10.93 10.52 13.70
CA GLY A 180 11.09 9.09 13.95
C GLY A 180 11.44 8.25 12.72
N LEU A 181 11.37 8.84 11.52
CA LEU A 181 11.59 8.15 10.25
C LEU A 181 12.69 8.81 9.43
N ASP A 182 13.58 7.99 8.87
CA ASP A 182 14.64 8.42 7.96
C ASP A 182 14.23 8.18 6.50
N ILE A 183 13.13 8.81 6.08
CA ILE A 183 12.59 8.70 4.71
C ILE A 183 13.67 8.94 3.65
N PRO A 184 14.59 9.94 3.79
CA PRO A 184 15.63 10.15 2.80
C PRO A 184 16.59 8.97 2.62
N ASN A 185 16.99 8.29 3.69
CA ASN A 185 17.77 7.06 3.58
C ASN A 185 16.94 5.90 3.02
N TYR A 186 15.65 5.85 3.34
CA TYR A 186 14.74 4.79 2.92
C TYR A 186 14.53 4.79 1.41
N GLN A 187 14.18 5.94 0.86
CA GLN A 187 13.92 6.13 -0.57
C GLN A 187 15.18 6.49 -1.36
N GLY A 188 16.22 6.99 -0.70
CA GLY A 188 17.47 7.38 -1.35
C GLY A 188 17.47 8.78 -1.96
N ASN A 189 16.46 9.59 -1.67
CA ASN A 189 16.32 10.99 -2.07
C ASN A 189 15.59 11.77 -0.96
N SER A 190 15.71 13.10 -0.93
CA SER A 190 15.04 13.96 0.04
C SER A 190 13.81 14.69 -0.55
N SER A 191 13.10 14.08 -1.50
CA SER A 191 11.98 14.72 -2.20
C SER A 191 10.68 14.70 -1.39
N TRP A 192 10.57 13.75 -0.45
CA TRP A 192 9.37 13.51 0.36
C TRP A 192 8.10 13.26 -0.49
N PHE A 193 8.30 12.65 -1.66
CA PHE A 193 7.21 12.07 -2.44
C PHE A 193 6.91 10.65 -1.99
N MET A 194 5.62 10.31 -1.98
CA MET A 194 5.13 8.97 -1.67
C MET A 194 4.00 8.61 -2.64
N PRO A 195 3.76 7.32 -2.91
CA PRO A 195 2.58 6.94 -3.64
C PRO A 195 1.35 7.06 -2.73
N ILE A 196 0.24 7.52 -3.29
CA ILE A 196 -1.09 7.17 -2.80
C ILE A 196 -1.16 5.64 -2.80
N PRO A 197 -1.42 5.00 -1.65
CA PRO A 197 -1.63 3.56 -1.63
C PRO A 197 -2.80 3.21 -2.54
N ALA A 198 -2.58 2.26 -3.43
CA ALA A 198 -3.54 1.89 -4.43
C ALA A 198 -3.53 0.38 -4.63
N THR A 199 -4.66 -0.18 -5.05
CA THR A 199 -4.75 -1.57 -5.50
C THR A 199 -5.43 -1.58 -6.85
N PHE A 200 -4.83 -2.26 -7.82
CA PHE A 200 -5.41 -2.49 -9.13
C PHE A 200 -5.56 -4.00 -9.35
N ILE A 201 -6.70 -4.39 -9.88
CA ILE A 201 -6.97 -5.76 -10.32
C ILE A 201 -6.97 -5.75 -11.84
N VAL A 202 -5.99 -6.43 -12.44
CA VAL A 202 -5.72 -6.37 -13.87
C VAL A 202 -5.95 -7.74 -14.49
N GLY A 203 -6.78 -7.80 -15.54
CA GLY A 203 -7.00 -9.02 -16.31
C GLY A 203 -5.79 -9.43 -17.15
N THR A 204 -5.78 -10.66 -17.64
CA THR A 204 -4.71 -11.17 -18.54
C THR A 204 -4.63 -10.41 -19.87
N ASP A 205 -5.71 -9.73 -20.25
CA ASP A 205 -5.79 -8.82 -21.39
C ASP A 205 -5.18 -7.42 -21.11
N GLY A 206 -4.67 -7.19 -19.89
CA GLY A 206 -4.10 -5.91 -19.46
C GLY A 206 -5.15 -4.87 -19.06
N ILE A 207 -6.43 -5.23 -19.05
CA ILE A 207 -7.52 -4.31 -18.69
C ILE A 207 -7.73 -4.31 -17.18
N ILE A 208 -7.86 -3.10 -16.62
CA ILE A 208 -8.18 -2.91 -15.20
C ILE A 208 -9.64 -3.33 -14.99
N ARG A 209 -9.85 -4.32 -14.13
CA ARG A 209 -11.16 -4.84 -13.76
C ARG A 209 -11.73 -4.11 -12.56
N ASP A 210 -10.86 -3.71 -11.65
CA ASP A 210 -11.22 -2.95 -10.47
C ASP A 210 -10.02 -2.18 -9.94
N ARG A 211 -10.28 -1.14 -9.15
CA ARG A 211 -9.23 -0.40 -8.46
C ARG A 211 -9.73 0.22 -7.17
N PHE A 212 -8.79 0.45 -6.27
CA PHE A 212 -8.99 1.31 -5.10
C PHE A 212 -7.86 2.33 -5.05
N VAL A 213 -8.20 3.62 -5.09
CA VAL A 213 -7.27 4.74 -4.98
C VAL A 213 -7.91 5.77 -4.04
N ASP A 214 -7.34 5.94 -2.85
CA ASP A 214 -7.84 6.88 -1.84
C ASP A 214 -6.67 7.70 -1.27
N PRO A 215 -6.68 9.03 -1.37
CA PRO A 215 -5.63 9.87 -0.78
C PRO A 215 -5.57 9.75 0.76
N ASP A 216 -6.65 9.33 1.41
CA ASP A 216 -6.58 8.84 2.79
C ASP A 216 -5.91 7.47 2.82
N TYR A 217 -4.60 7.50 3.06
CA TYR A 217 -3.77 6.30 3.18
C TYR A 217 -4.21 5.34 4.30
N ARG A 218 -5.17 5.70 5.15
CA ARG A 218 -5.69 4.83 6.21
C ARG A 218 -6.76 3.86 5.69
N ARG A 219 -7.26 4.06 4.47
CA ARG A 219 -8.26 3.19 3.82
C ARG A 219 -7.64 2.34 2.72
N ARG A 220 -8.17 1.14 2.51
CA ARG A 220 -7.68 0.18 1.50
C ARG A 220 -8.84 -0.49 0.79
N MET A 221 -8.55 -1.11 -0.36
CA MET A 221 -9.44 -2.13 -0.90
C MET A 221 -9.60 -3.23 0.15
N ASP A 222 -10.83 -3.60 0.46
CA ASP A 222 -11.06 -4.73 1.35
C ASP A 222 -10.67 -6.04 0.67
N ILE A 223 -10.30 -7.05 1.48
CA ILE A 223 -9.77 -8.31 0.95
C ILE A 223 -10.85 -9.08 0.19
N ASP A 224 -12.10 -9.04 0.67
CA ASP A 224 -13.24 -9.66 0.00
C ASP A 224 -13.52 -9.02 -1.36
N ASP A 225 -13.42 -7.69 -1.45
CA ASP A 225 -13.60 -6.95 -2.71
C ASP A 225 -12.48 -7.31 -3.70
N LEU A 226 -11.23 -7.41 -3.22
CA LEU A 226 -10.07 -7.82 -4.02
C LEU A 226 -10.30 -9.21 -4.61
N ILE A 227 -10.71 -10.19 -3.80
CA ILE A 227 -10.99 -11.55 -4.26
C ILE A 227 -12.17 -11.56 -5.24
N ALA A 228 -13.26 -10.84 -4.94
CA ALA A 228 -14.41 -10.75 -5.82
C ALA A 228 -14.05 -10.14 -7.19
N ALA A 229 -13.22 -9.10 -7.21
CA ALA A 229 -12.71 -8.49 -8.42
C ALA A 229 -11.79 -9.44 -9.21
N LEU A 230 -10.92 -10.17 -8.52
CA LEU A 230 -10.02 -11.13 -9.16
C LEU A 230 -10.79 -12.29 -9.83
N ARG A 231 -11.88 -12.76 -9.22
CA ARG A 231 -12.79 -13.75 -9.83
C ARG A 231 -13.38 -13.26 -11.16
N ARG A 232 -13.66 -11.96 -11.28
CA ARG A 232 -14.16 -11.33 -12.52
C ARG A 232 -13.06 -11.04 -13.54
N ALA A 233 -11.78 -11.18 -13.16
CA ALA A 233 -10.63 -10.83 -13.99
C ALA A 233 -10.10 -11.98 -14.86
N ARG A 234 -10.68 -13.17 -14.70
CA ARG A 234 -10.43 -14.33 -15.57
C ARG A 234 -10.99 -14.15 -16.97
#